data_AF-A0A2N7HJE0-F1
#
_entry.id   AF-A0A2N7HJE0-F1
#
_cell.length_a   1.000
_cell.length_b   1.000
_cell.length_c   1.000
_cell.angle_alpha   90.00
_cell.angle_beta   90.00
_cell.angle_gamma   90.00
#
_symmetry.space_group_name_H-M   'P 1'
#
loop_
_entity.id
_entity.type
_entity.pdbx_description
1 polymer ?
#
loop_
_entity_poly.entity_id
_entity_poly.type
_entity_poly.pdbx_seq_one_letter_code
_entity_poly.pdbx_strand_id
1 'polypeptide(L)'
;MLKNTLLLSSLISLGATASPIQIDSCEQLLNLEDKTNSDYVLIQNIDCSGFVHTKPKSFAGNLNGNGYAISNLTISATKGDVGLFSRIRSGVIENLNINNFQVDTQNKKATTVGTLAGLQDGGLIKNVKITDSSISNAVGSWAVGLLVGRADSAMLKDIVVQHSTLSTSTDSDKIGAVSGWLIEGAGANNIKVNDVHITVKNSDFNYVGGVFGNVVDTPLSLLEITDSSVKRNNLGKSGKNGLLVGQLDKSTINNGSVVNVVHNLVLGKYNGIAAGVILQSEGDEIVLDSISHNDIDSTLQWHYVNPRKTYRTNNLYLDLSNESTLPPPVCRF
;
A
#
# COMPACT_ATOMS: atom_id res chain seq x y z
N MET A 1 -3.55 70.90 11.54
CA MET A 1 -2.98 69.53 11.64
C MET A 1 -3.92 68.70 12.51
N LEU A 2 -4.88 67.99 11.91
CA LEU A 2 -5.77 67.07 12.63
C LEU A 2 -5.15 65.67 12.56
N LYS A 3 -4.86 65.05 13.71
CA LYS A 3 -4.50 63.64 13.82
C LYS A 3 -5.78 62.83 13.99
N ASN A 4 -6.19 62.13 12.92
CA ASN A 4 -7.18 61.08 12.98
C ASN A 4 -6.56 59.84 13.64
N THR A 5 -7.03 59.51 14.83
CA THR A 5 -6.68 58.26 15.51
C THR A 5 -7.62 57.16 14.99
N LEU A 6 -7.13 56.34 14.06
CA LEU A 6 -7.81 55.10 13.68
C LEU A 6 -7.69 54.10 14.85
N LEU A 7 -8.83 53.72 15.44
CA LEU A 7 -8.95 52.55 16.30
C LEU A 7 -9.05 51.31 15.40
N LEU A 8 -7.94 50.57 15.27
CA LEU A 8 -7.97 49.21 14.73
C LEU A 8 -8.52 48.27 15.81
N SER A 9 -9.79 47.88 15.70
CA SER A 9 -10.31 46.73 16.41
C SER A 9 -9.82 45.46 15.72
N SER A 10 -8.77 44.84 16.26
CA SER A 10 -8.34 43.50 15.85
C SER A 10 -9.38 42.47 16.30
N LEU A 11 -10.23 42.01 15.39
CA LEU A 11 -10.94 40.76 15.57
C LEU A 11 -9.92 39.63 15.44
N ILE A 12 -9.43 39.12 16.57
CA ILE A 12 -8.80 37.82 16.62
C ILE A 12 -9.94 36.82 16.49
N SER A 13 -10.24 36.34 15.28
CA SER A 13 -11.05 35.14 15.13
C SER A 13 -10.19 33.98 15.62
N LEU A 14 -10.29 33.63 16.90
CA LEU A 14 -9.95 32.27 17.32
C LEU A 14 -10.89 31.36 16.54
N GLY A 15 -10.38 30.75 15.48
CA GLY A 15 -11.09 29.72 14.74
C GLY A 15 -11.31 28.56 15.68
N ALA A 16 -12.45 28.54 16.36
CA ALA A 16 -12.94 27.34 17.01
C ALA A 16 -13.17 26.33 15.89
N THR A 17 -12.23 25.40 15.71
CA THR A 17 -12.49 24.23 14.90
C THR A 17 -13.67 23.51 15.53
N ALA A 18 -14.71 23.24 14.74
CA ALA A 18 -15.86 22.49 15.23
C ALA A 18 -15.37 21.16 15.82
N SER A 19 -15.98 20.72 16.91
CA SER A 19 -15.64 19.40 17.47
C SER A 19 -15.88 18.31 16.42
N PRO A 20 -14.98 17.31 16.31
CA PRO A 20 -15.13 16.26 15.33
C PRO A 20 -16.42 15.46 15.57
N ILE A 21 -17.06 15.06 14.49
CA ILE A 21 -18.27 14.24 14.51
C ILE A 21 -17.89 12.84 14.97
N GLN A 22 -18.49 12.39 16.06
CA GLN A 22 -18.22 11.07 16.64
C GLN A 22 -18.86 9.98 15.80
N ILE A 23 -18.12 8.89 15.56
CA ILE A 23 -18.63 7.66 14.95
C ILE A 23 -18.57 6.54 16.00
N ASP A 24 -19.72 5.91 16.26
CA ASP A 24 -19.85 4.82 17.24
C ASP A 24 -20.41 3.52 16.67
N SER A 25 -20.86 3.53 15.41
CA SER A 25 -21.49 2.37 14.78
C SER A 25 -21.07 2.18 13.32
N CYS A 26 -21.13 0.93 12.85
CA CYS A 26 -20.84 0.61 11.46
C CYS A 26 -21.86 1.25 10.51
N GLU A 27 -23.14 1.29 10.92
CA GLU A 27 -24.19 1.94 10.13
C GLU A 27 -23.87 3.42 9.89
N GLN A 28 -23.47 4.16 10.93
CA GLN A 28 -23.08 5.56 10.79
C GLN A 28 -21.87 5.74 9.86
N LEU A 29 -20.83 4.90 10.02
CA LEU A 29 -19.64 4.92 9.18
C LEU A 29 -19.97 4.67 7.70
N LEU A 30 -20.80 3.67 7.40
CA LEU A 30 -21.16 3.34 6.02
C LEU A 30 -22.15 4.34 5.40
N ASN A 31 -22.84 5.13 6.24
CA ASN A 31 -23.82 6.12 5.82
C ASN A 31 -23.29 7.55 5.71
N LEU A 32 -22.00 7.80 5.95
CA LEU A 32 -21.37 9.10 5.71
C LEU A 32 -21.74 9.67 4.33
N GLU A 33 -21.94 10.99 4.25
CA GLU A 33 -22.30 11.65 3.01
C GLU A 33 -21.20 11.51 1.95
N ASP A 34 -21.59 11.34 0.69
CA ASP A 34 -20.61 11.26 -0.40
C ASP A 34 -19.83 12.58 -0.51
N LYS A 35 -18.51 12.49 -0.53
CA LYS A 35 -17.55 13.62 -0.55
C LYS A 35 -17.67 14.53 0.66
N THR A 36 -18.16 14.04 1.80
CA THR A 36 -18.08 14.78 3.06
C THR A 36 -16.66 15.25 3.33
N ASN A 37 -16.51 16.49 3.78
CA ASN A 37 -15.25 17.12 4.15
C ASN A 37 -15.15 17.45 5.66
N SER A 38 -16.04 16.86 6.46
CA SER A 38 -16.07 17.05 7.91
C SER A 38 -14.96 16.27 8.64
N ASP A 39 -14.67 16.67 9.87
CA ASP A 39 -13.79 15.95 10.77
C ASP A 39 -14.58 14.88 11.54
N TYR A 40 -14.07 13.65 11.55
CA TYR A 40 -14.67 12.50 12.23
C TYR A 40 -13.68 11.86 13.20
N VAL A 41 -14.21 11.31 14.30
CA VAL A 41 -13.43 10.57 15.28
C VAL A 41 -14.16 9.30 15.71
N LEU A 42 -13.47 8.16 15.75
CA LEU A 42 -14.02 6.97 16.39
C LEU A 42 -13.98 7.13 17.91
N ILE A 43 -15.09 6.81 18.58
CA ILE A 43 -15.16 6.84 20.05
C ILE A 43 -15.17 5.45 20.68
N GLN A 44 -15.19 4.41 19.86
CA GLN A 44 -15.12 3.01 20.26
C GLN A 44 -14.71 2.13 19.08
N ASN A 45 -14.42 0.84 19.37
CA ASN A 45 -14.29 -0.16 18.32
C ASN A 45 -15.62 -0.34 17.58
N ILE A 46 -15.55 -0.43 16.26
CA ILE A 46 -16.70 -0.59 15.37
C ILE A 46 -16.72 -2.02 14.82
N ASP A 47 -17.74 -2.80 15.19
CA ASP A 47 -17.98 -4.12 14.59
C ASP A 47 -18.96 -3.99 13.42
N CYS A 48 -18.50 -4.39 12.23
CA CYS A 48 -19.27 -4.41 11.00
C CYS A 48 -19.75 -5.81 10.60
N SER A 49 -19.73 -6.77 11.53
CA SER A 49 -20.29 -8.11 11.28
C SER A 49 -21.72 -8.05 10.75
N GLY A 50 -21.97 -8.71 9.62
CA GLY A 50 -23.27 -8.73 8.95
C GLY A 50 -23.52 -7.57 7.99
N PHE A 51 -22.65 -6.54 7.94
CA PHE A 51 -22.73 -5.48 6.94
C PHE A 51 -22.02 -5.89 5.65
N VAL A 52 -22.67 -5.62 4.51
CA VAL A 52 -22.09 -5.80 3.17
C VAL A 52 -22.03 -4.46 2.46
N HIS A 53 -20.82 -3.96 2.27
CA HIS A 53 -20.58 -2.69 1.62
C HIS A 53 -20.46 -2.86 0.10
N THR A 54 -21.48 -2.38 -0.63
CA THR A 54 -21.59 -2.55 -2.10
C THR A 54 -21.47 -1.25 -2.87
N LYS A 55 -21.53 -0.10 -2.20
CA LYS A 55 -21.52 1.24 -2.81
C LYS A 55 -20.56 2.18 -2.07
N PRO A 56 -19.24 2.01 -2.22
CA PRO A 56 -18.26 2.88 -1.61
C PRO A 56 -18.38 4.32 -2.09
N LYS A 57 -18.42 5.25 -1.12
CA LYS A 57 -18.54 6.68 -1.36
C LYS A 57 -17.16 7.34 -1.31
N SER A 58 -17.03 8.49 -1.97
CA SER A 58 -15.84 9.32 -1.82
C SER A 58 -15.84 9.98 -0.44
N PHE A 59 -14.66 10.23 0.10
CA PHE A 59 -14.42 10.90 1.37
C PHE A 59 -13.39 12.01 1.16
N ALA A 60 -13.64 13.20 1.70
CA ALA A 60 -12.77 14.37 1.56
C ALA A 60 -12.46 15.06 2.90
N GLY A 61 -12.84 14.41 4.01
CA GLY A 61 -12.69 14.93 5.37
C GLY A 61 -11.49 14.34 6.08
N ASN A 62 -11.49 14.47 7.41
CA ASN A 62 -10.49 13.82 8.27
C ASN A 62 -11.17 12.72 9.10
N LEU A 63 -10.52 11.56 9.22
CA LEU A 63 -10.96 10.46 10.06
C LEU A 63 -9.85 10.06 11.02
N ASN A 64 -10.02 10.38 12.30
CA ASN A 64 -9.15 9.90 13.36
C ASN A 64 -9.75 8.64 14.00
N GLY A 65 -9.09 7.50 13.80
CA GLY A 65 -9.46 6.23 14.42
C GLY A 65 -9.27 6.23 15.94
N ASN A 66 -8.53 7.19 16.50
CA ASN A 66 -8.27 7.34 17.94
C ASN A 66 -7.76 6.04 18.61
N GLY A 67 -7.05 5.20 17.84
CA GLY A 67 -6.55 3.90 18.27
C GLY A 67 -7.59 2.77 18.24
N TYR A 68 -8.85 3.05 17.89
CA TYR A 68 -9.91 2.04 17.77
C TYR A 68 -9.83 1.28 16.44
N ALA A 69 -10.48 0.13 16.41
CA ALA A 69 -10.59 -0.73 15.24
C ALA A 69 -11.95 -0.60 14.54
N ILE A 70 -11.94 -0.75 13.22
CA ILE A 70 -13.12 -1.13 12.44
C ILE A 70 -12.90 -2.58 12.02
N SER A 71 -13.84 -3.46 12.35
CA SER A 71 -13.68 -4.91 12.22
C SER A 71 -14.77 -5.57 11.38
N ASN A 72 -14.45 -6.70 10.74
CA ASN A 72 -15.41 -7.66 10.18
C ASN A 72 -16.27 -7.12 9.02
N LEU A 73 -15.82 -6.10 8.29
CA LEU A 73 -16.56 -5.56 7.16
C LEU A 73 -16.39 -6.44 5.91
N THR A 74 -17.51 -6.80 5.29
CA THR A 74 -17.50 -7.39 3.93
C THR A 74 -17.69 -6.29 2.89
N ILE A 75 -16.83 -6.24 1.87
CA ILE A 75 -16.90 -5.31 0.74
C ILE A 75 -17.11 -6.12 -0.54
N SER A 76 -18.25 -5.93 -1.19
CA SER A 76 -18.65 -6.65 -2.42
C SER A 76 -18.99 -5.71 -3.57
N ALA A 77 -18.34 -4.55 -3.60
CA ALA A 77 -18.40 -3.65 -4.75
C ALA A 77 -17.61 -4.25 -5.93
N THR A 78 -18.20 -4.17 -7.12
CA THR A 78 -17.69 -4.88 -8.32
C THR A 78 -17.25 -3.95 -9.45
N LYS A 79 -17.28 -2.63 -9.23
CA LYS A 79 -17.00 -1.61 -10.24
C LYS A 79 -16.37 -0.37 -9.58
N GLY A 80 -15.61 0.38 -10.38
CA GLY A 80 -14.97 1.61 -9.94
C GLY A 80 -13.86 1.35 -8.94
N ASP A 81 -13.64 2.32 -8.05
CA ASP A 81 -12.66 2.24 -6.98
C ASP A 81 -13.30 1.57 -5.75
N VAL A 82 -12.71 0.48 -5.27
CA VAL A 82 -13.28 -0.40 -4.25
C VAL A 82 -12.48 -0.30 -2.94
N GLY A 83 -13.19 -0.07 -1.84
CA GLY A 83 -12.69 -0.09 -0.45
C GLY A 83 -13.78 0.39 0.51
N LEU A 84 -13.44 0.66 1.77
CA LEU A 84 -14.35 1.34 2.70
C LEU A 84 -14.81 2.69 2.12
N PHE A 85 -13.86 3.40 1.51
CA PHE A 85 -14.13 4.54 0.66
C PHE A 85 -13.82 4.16 -0.80
N SER A 86 -14.59 4.68 -1.76
CA SER A 86 -14.17 4.55 -3.16
C SER A 86 -12.92 5.38 -3.38
N ARG A 87 -12.96 6.65 -2.96
CA ARG A 87 -11.84 7.58 -3.09
C ARG A 87 -11.67 8.44 -1.85
N ILE A 88 -10.44 8.59 -1.39
CA ILE A 88 -10.04 9.62 -0.44
C ILE A 88 -9.53 10.82 -1.23
N ARG A 89 -10.08 12.00 -1.01
CA ARG A 89 -9.73 13.25 -1.72
C ARG A 89 -9.16 14.25 -0.72
N SER A 90 -7.83 14.38 -0.68
CA SER A 90 -7.15 15.45 0.07
C SER A 90 -7.60 15.58 1.54
N GLY A 91 -7.58 14.46 2.28
CA GLY A 91 -7.91 14.41 3.70
C GLY A 91 -6.89 13.60 4.52
N VAL A 92 -7.08 13.53 5.83
CA VAL A 92 -6.23 12.76 6.74
C VAL A 92 -7.00 11.56 7.28
N ILE A 93 -6.45 10.35 7.13
CA ILE A 93 -6.92 9.17 7.87
C ILE A 93 -5.79 8.71 8.77
N GLU A 94 -6.03 8.67 10.08
CA GLU A 94 -4.99 8.35 11.03
C GLU A 94 -5.43 7.55 12.25
N ASN A 95 -4.47 6.89 12.91
CA ASN A 95 -4.64 6.18 14.18
C ASN A 95 -5.76 5.14 14.13
N LEU A 96 -5.80 4.37 13.04
CA LEU A 96 -6.90 3.46 12.74
C LEU A 96 -6.41 2.01 12.62
N ASN A 97 -7.12 1.09 13.26
CA ASN A 97 -6.95 -0.34 13.03
C ASN A 97 -8.06 -0.86 12.09
N ILE A 98 -7.68 -1.56 11.03
CA ILE A 98 -8.59 -2.25 10.11
C ILE A 98 -8.37 -3.74 10.34
N ASN A 99 -9.41 -4.43 10.80
CA ASN A 99 -9.28 -5.82 11.21
C ASN A 99 -10.30 -6.70 10.50
N ASN A 100 -9.86 -7.84 9.95
CA ASN A 100 -10.76 -8.80 9.33
C ASN A 100 -11.69 -8.21 8.25
N PHE A 101 -11.15 -7.35 7.39
CA PHE A 101 -11.89 -6.88 6.21
C PHE A 101 -11.82 -7.93 5.11
N GLN A 102 -12.96 -8.20 4.47
CA GLN A 102 -13.09 -9.18 3.40
C GLN A 102 -13.57 -8.50 2.13
N VAL A 103 -12.69 -8.32 1.15
CA VAL A 103 -13.00 -7.68 -0.13
C VAL A 103 -13.08 -8.74 -1.23
N ASP A 104 -14.20 -8.77 -1.97
CA ASP A 104 -14.39 -9.64 -3.12
C ASP A 104 -15.04 -8.87 -4.28
N THR A 105 -14.30 -8.68 -5.38
CA THR A 105 -14.83 -8.02 -6.58
C THR A 105 -15.54 -8.98 -7.54
N GLN A 106 -15.72 -10.24 -7.15
CA GLN A 106 -16.46 -11.29 -7.86
C GLN A 106 -15.94 -11.54 -9.28
N ASN A 107 -14.62 -11.42 -9.48
CA ASN A 107 -13.97 -11.46 -10.79
C ASN A 107 -14.50 -10.40 -11.79
N LYS A 108 -15.09 -9.31 -11.29
CA LYS A 108 -15.50 -8.16 -12.10
C LYS A 108 -14.38 -7.12 -12.12
N LYS A 109 -14.24 -6.46 -13.27
CA LYS A 109 -13.25 -5.41 -13.54
C LYS A 109 -13.56 -4.15 -12.73
N ALA A 110 -13.02 -4.11 -11.50
CA ALA A 110 -12.86 -2.88 -10.75
C ALA A 110 -11.68 -2.07 -11.34
N THR A 111 -11.66 -0.77 -11.07
CA THR A 111 -10.54 0.09 -11.47
C THR A 111 -9.37 -0.13 -10.52
N THR A 112 -9.62 0.14 -9.24
CA THR A 112 -8.66 0.01 -8.15
C THR A 112 -9.30 -0.68 -6.96
N VAL A 113 -8.51 -1.41 -6.16
CA VAL A 113 -9.03 -2.18 -5.03
C VAL A 113 -8.10 -2.07 -3.82
N GLY A 114 -8.66 -1.68 -2.68
CA GLY A 114 -8.03 -1.81 -1.37
C GLY A 114 -9.05 -1.98 -0.25
N THR A 115 -8.60 -2.24 0.98
CA THR A 115 -9.52 -2.37 2.13
C THR A 115 -9.99 -1.01 2.62
N LEU A 116 -9.07 -0.03 2.73
CA LEU A 116 -9.41 1.32 3.16
C LEU A 116 -9.98 2.15 2.01
N ALA A 117 -9.29 2.17 0.86
CA ALA A 117 -9.82 2.84 -0.33
C ALA A 117 -9.37 2.20 -1.64
N GLY A 118 -10.15 2.39 -2.70
CA GLY A 118 -9.66 2.06 -4.04
C GLY A 118 -8.59 3.07 -4.47
N LEU A 119 -8.89 4.36 -4.37
CA LEU A 119 -8.00 5.46 -4.75
C LEU A 119 -7.79 6.45 -3.60
N GLN A 120 -6.55 6.78 -3.30
CA GLN A 120 -6.19 7.98 -2.56
C GLN A 120 -5.69 9.04 -3.55
N ASP A 121 -6.27 10.23 -3.51
CA ASP A 121 -5.91 11.37 -4.34
C ASP A 121 -5.60 12.57 -3.44
N GLY A 122 -4.32 12.75 -3.15
CA GLY A 122 -3.82 13.67 -2.14
C GLY A 122 -3.98 13.16 -0.70
N GLY A 123 -3.59 14.02 0.24
CA GLY A 123 -3.79 13.77 1.68
C GLY A 123 -2.77 12.82 2.31
N LEU A 124 -3.07 12.40 3.54
CA LEU A 124 -2.19 11.61 4.39
C LEU A 124 -2.94 10.41 4.97
N ILE A 125 -2.37 9.22 4.81
CA ILE A 125 -2.75 8.05 5.61
C ILE A 125 -1.60 7.75 6.56
N LYS A 126 -1.84 7.81 7.86
CA LYS A 126 -0.79 7.66 8.87
C LYS A 126 -1.18 6.78 10.05
N ASN A 127 -0.25 5.97 10.55
CA ASN A 127 -0.48 5.16 11.76
C ASN A 127 -1.73 4.28 11.59
N VAL A 128 -1.74 3.53 10.50
CA VAL A 128 -2.82 2.62 10.13
C VAL A 128 -2.29 1.20 10.13
N LYS A 129 -3.02 0.31 10.80
CA LYS A 129 -2.69 -1.12 10.88
C LYS A 129 -3.80 -1.95 10.24
N ILE A 130 -3.43 -2.84 9.33
CA ILE A 130 -4.31 -3.84 8.71
C ILE A 130 -3.95 -5.22 9.25
N THR A 131 -4.93 -5.93 9.81
CA THR A 131 -4.77 -7.30 10.32
C THR A 131 -5.84 -8.23 9.79
N ASP A 132 -5.49 -9.50 9.60
CA ASP A 132 -6.42 -10.61 9.35
C ASP A 132 -7.36 -10.37 8.15
N SER A 133 -6.95 -9.53 7.20
CA SER A 133 -7.80 -9.05 6.12
C SER A 133 -7.48 -9.76 4.81
N SER A 134 -8.47 -9.85 3.93
CA SER A 134 -8.29 -10.45 2.61
C SER A 134 -8.87 -9.60 1.48
N ILE A 135 -8.15 -9.59 0.37
CA ILE A 135 -8.68 -9.23 -0.94
C ILE A 135 -8.65 -10.50 -1.78
N SER A 136 -9.81 -10.92 -2.28
CA SER A 136 -9.97 -12.12 -3.09
C SER A 136 -10.66 -11.80 -4.42
N ASN A 137 -10.36 -12.61 -5.44
CA ASN A 137 -10.96 -12.51 -6.78
C ASN A 137 -10.92 -11.10 -7.40
N ALA A 138 -9.95 -10.28 -7.00
CA ALA A 138 -9.83 -8.92 -7.45
C ALA A 138 -9.38 -8.88 -8.92
N VAL A 139 -10.15 -8.18 -9.75
CA VAL A 139 -9.70 -7.69 -11.06
C VAL A 139 -9.53 -6.18 -10.95
N GLY A 140 -8.44 -5.74 -10.33
CA GLY A 140 -8.07 -4.33 -10.28
C GLY A 140 -7.36 -3.96 -11.57
N SER A 141 -8.13 -3.58 -12.58
CA SER A 141 -7.61 -3.32 -13.94
C SER A 141 -6.46 -2.32 -13.95
N TRP A 142 -6.37 -1.45 -12.94
CA TRP A 142 -5.20 -0.61 -12.71
C TRP A 142 -4.38 -1.11 -11.55
N ALA A 143 -4.94 -1.22 -10.34
CA ALA A 143 -4.12 -1.44 -9.16
C ALA A 143 -4.84 -2.15 -8.01
N VAL A 144 -4.12 -3.00 -7.29
CA VAL A 144 -4.61 -3.70 -6.09
C VAL A 144 -3.58 -3.60 -4.97
N GLY A 145 -4.01 -3.20 -3.78
CA GLY A 145 -3.22 -3.28 -2.56
C GLY A 145 -4.09 -3.34 -1.30
N LEU A 146 -3.62 -3.97 -0.21
CA LEU A 146 -4.45 -4.18 0.98
C LEU A 146 -4.85 -2.85 1.63
N LEU A 147 -3.99 -1.83 1.65
CA LEU A 147 -4.37 -0.52 2.18
C LEU A 147 -5.18 0.26 1.14
N VAL A 148 -4.53 0.64 0.04
CA VAL A 148 -5.14 1.37 -1.06
C VAL A 148 -4.80 0.71 -2.39
N GLY A 149 -5.70 0.76 -3.36
CA GLY A 149 -5.38 0.27 -4.70
C GLY A 149 -4.33 1.15 -5.38
N ARG A 150 -4.64 2.45 -5.49
CA ARG A 150 -3.77 3.49 -6.08
C ARG A 150 -3.68 4.70 -5.16
N ALA A 151 -2.53 5.35 -5.12
CA ALA A 151 -2.28 6.58 -4.40
C ALA A 151 -1.58 7.61 -5.30
N ASP A 152 -2.23 8.75 -5.52
CA ASP A 152 -1.77 9.86 -6.35
C ASP A 152 -1.49 11.07 -5.47
N SER A 153 -0.32 11.70 -5.63
CA SER A 153 0.03 12.94 -4.90
C SER A 153 -0.14 12.84 -3.38
N ALA A 154 0.05 11.63 -2.85
CA ALA A 154 -0.35 11.20 -1.53
C ALA A 154 0.85 10.82 -0.66
N MET A 155 0.67 10.88 0.67
CA MET A 155 1.63 10.35 1.64
C MET A 155 1.07 9.14 2.39
N LEU A 156 1.88 8.08 2.48
CA LEU A 156 1.65 6.90 3.31
C LEU A 156 2.72 6.85 4.40
N LYS A 157 2.34 6.81 5.68
CA LYS A 157 3.30 6.84 6.76
C LYS A 157 2.93 5.93 7.93
N ASP A 158 3.90 5.24 8.52
CA ASP A 158 3.66 4.40 9.70
C ASP A 158 2.55 3.37 9.43
N ILE A 159 2.70 2.60 8.34
CA ILE A 159 1.71 1.63 7.89
C ILE A 159 2.18 0.22 8.25
N VAL A 160 1.29 -0.57 8.85
CA VAL A 160 1.55 -1.99 9.15
C VAL A 160 0.47 -2.84 8.49
N VAL A 161 0.87 -3.84 7.72
CA VAL A 161 -0.03 -4.86 7.16
C VAL A 161 0.45 -6.22 7.63
N GLN A 162 -0.40 -6.98 8.31
CA GLN A 162 -0.02 -8.29 8.84
C GLN A 162 -1.12 -9.36 8.77
N HIS A 163 -0.70 -10.63 8.73
CA HIS A 163 -1.57 -11.81 8.73
C HIS A 163 -2.68 -11.73 7.66
N SER A 164 -2.34 -11.24 6.47
CA SER A 164 -3.32 -10.82 5.46
C SER A 164 -3.04 -11.47 4.12
N THR A 165 -4.07 -11.57 3.26
CA THR A 165 -3.94 -12.23 1.95
C THR A 165 -4.45 -11.34 0.82
N LEU A 166 -3.73 -11.35 -0.29
CA LEU A 166 -4.10 -10.63 -1.51
C LEU A 166 -4.06 -11.60 -2.68
N SER A 167 -5.22 -11.99 -3.18
CA SER A 167 -5.36 -12.79 -4.40
C SER A 167 -6.03 -11.98 -5.51
N THR A 168 -5.33 -11.84 -6.63
CA THR A 168 -5.90 -11.24 -7.85
C THR A 168 -6.21 -12.29 -8.90
N SER A 169 -7.14 -11.98 -9.80
CA SER A 169 -7.40 -12.74 -11.02
C SER A 169 -6.80 -12.05 -12.26
N THR A 170 -7.09 -12.59 -13.45
CA THR A 170 -6.59 -12.12 -14.74
C THR A 170 -6.87 -10.63 -14.94
N ASP A 171 -5.94 -9.90 -15.56
CA ASP A 171 -6.02 -8.47 -15.89
C ASP A 171 -5.73 -7.46 -14.76
N SER A 172 -5.32 -7.88 -13.56
CA SER A 172 -4.80 -6.92 -12.57
C SER A 172 -3.40 -6.47 -12.96
N ASP A 173 -3.15 -5.18 -13.08
CA ASP A 173 -1.91 -4.64 -13.69
C ASP A 173 -0.81 -4.37 -12.65
N LYS A 174 -1.07 -3.55 -11.63
CA LYS A 174 -0.11 -3.27 -10.55
C LYS A 174 -0.57 -3.81 -9.20
N ILE A 175 0.28 -4.59 -8.52
CA ILE A 175 -0.07 -5.30 -7.29
C ILE A 175 1.03 -5.13 -6.25
N GLY A 176 0.66 -4.73 -5.04
CA GLY A 176 1.56 -4.70 -3.88
C GLY A 176 0.79 -4.93 -2.58
N ALA A 177 1.42 -5.42 -1.51
CA ALA A 177 0.72 -5.63 -0.24
C ALA A 177 0.08 -4.34 0.28
N VAL A 178 0.75 -3.19 0.15
CA VAL A 178 0.25 -1.92 0.67
C VAL A 178 -0.51 -1.15 -0.41
N SER A 179 0.13 -0.91 -1.55
CA SER A 179 -0.50 -0.27 -2.71
C SER A 179 -0.04 -0.90 -4.02
N GLY A 180 -0.96 -1.03 -4.96
CA GLY A 180 -0.63 -1.46 -6.31
C GLY A 180 0.13 -0.37 -7.06
N TRP A 181 -0.29 0.89 -6.95
CA TRP A 181 0.31 1.99 -7.69
C TRP A 181 0.45 3.25 -6.84
N LEU A 182 1.66 3.79 -6.75
CA LEU A 182 1.97 5.05 -6.11
C LEU A 182 2.55 6.00 -7.17
N ILE A 183 1.98 7.19 -7.31
CA ILE A 183 2.33 8.15 -8.38
C ILE A 183 2.45 9.54 -7.79
N GLU A 184 3.53 10.25 -8.15
CA GLU A 184 3.75 11.66 -7.77
C GLU A 184 3.59 11.87 -6.25
N GLY A 185 3.82 10.81 -5.47
CA GLY A 185 3.52 10.79 -4.05
C GLY A 185 4.49 11.68 -3.28
N ALA A 186 3.98 12.32 -2.22
CA ALA A 186 4.84 13.04 -1.29
C ALA A 186 5.81 12.09 -0.56
N GLY A 187 5.49 10.79 -0.51
CA GLY A 187 6.39 9.72 -0.08
C GLY A 187 5.69 8.55 0.58
N ALA A 188 6.41 7.44 0.73
CA ALA A 188 6.03 6.36 1.65
C ALA A 188 7.15 6.12 2.67
N ASN A 189 6.82 6.17 3.96
CA ASN A 189 7.79 6.09 5.03
C ASN A 189 7.33 5.14 6.15
N ASN A 190 8.24 4.28 6.64
CA ASN A 190 7.99 3.34 7.73
C ASN A 190 6.80 2.42 7.41
N ILE A 191 7.03 1.55 6.44
CA ILE A 191 6.03 0.63 5.89
C ILE A 191 6.45 -0.79 6.22
N LYS A 192 5.61 -1.52 6.93
CA LYS A 192 5.90 -2.87 7.41
C LYS A 192 4.86 -3.87 6.91
N VAL A 193 5.33 -4.94 6.29
CA VAL A 193 4.53 -6.05 5.76
C VAL A 193 5.02 -7.32 6.43
N ASN A 194 4.20 -7.97 7.24
CA ASN A 194 4.59 -9.18 7.98
C ASN A 194 3.55 -10.29 7.83
N ASP A 195 3.94 -11.50 7.45
CA ASP A 195 3.00 -12.60 7.23
C ASP A 195 1.86 -12.23 6.25
N VAL A 196 2.25 -11.72 5.08
CA VAL A 196 1.33 -11.37 4.00
C VAL A 196 1.53 -12.28 2.79
N HIS A 197 0.44 -12.86 2.28
CA HIS A 197 0.49 -13.76 1.14
C HIS A 197 -0.16 -13.14 -0.10
N ILE A 198 0.68 -12.78 -1.08
CA ILE A 198 0.26 -12.29 -2.39
C ILE A 198 0.25 -13.45 -3.39
N THR A 199 -0.91 -13.66 -4.03
CA THR A 199 -1.08 -14.64 -5.11
C THR A 199 -1.69 -13.98 -6.35
N VAL A 200 -0.92 -13.94 -7.44
CA VAL A 200 -1.35 -13.36 -8.71
C VAL A 200 -1.70 -14.48 -9.70
N LYS A 201 -2.96 -14.57 -10.10
CA LYS A 201 -3.43 -15.57 -11.09
C LYS A 201 -3.37 -14.98 -12.50
N ASN A 202 -2.72 -15.70 -13.43
CA ASN A 202 -2.72 -15.53 -14.89
C ASN A 202 -2.76 -14.09 -15.42
N SER A 203 -1.60 -13.44 -15.57
CA SER A 203 -1.49 -12.22 -16.38
C SER A 203 -0.12 -12.09 -17.03
N ASP A 204 -0.14 -11.69 -18.30
CA ASP A 204 1.04 -11.60 -19.16
C ASP A 204 1.94 -10.40 -18.82
N PHE A 205 1.37 -9.35 -18.21
CA PHE A 205 2.06 -8.11 -17.92
C PHE A 205 1.59 -7.46 -16.62
N ASN A 206 2.30 -7.76 -15.53
CA ASN A 206 2.02 -7.18 -14.21
C ASN A 206 3.28 -6.63 -13.56
N TYR A 207 3.07 -5.62 -12.73
CA TYR A 207 4.02 -5.03 -11.80
C TYR A 207 3.70 -5.56 -10.41
N VAL A 208 4.49 -6.51 -9.92
CA VAL A 208 4.20 -7.20 -8.66
C VAL A 208 5.31 -6.91 -7.66
N GLY A 209 4.99 -6.18 -6.60
CA GLY A 209 5.89 -6.00 -5.45
C GLY A 209 5.38 -6.72 -4.22
N GLY A 210 6.27 -7.12 -3.32
CA GLY A 210 5.87 -7.54 -1.99
C GLY A 210 5.23 -6.38 -1.20
N VAL A 211 5.72 -5.15 -1.36
CA VAL A 211 5.17 -3.95 -0.70
C VAL A 211 4.36 -3.09 -1.68
N PHE A 212 4.97 -2.69 -2.81
CA PHE A 212 4.34 -1.80 -3.81
C PHE A 212 4.44 -2.35 -5.23
N GLY A 213 3.38 -2.25 -6.04
CA GLY A 213 3.41 -2.73 -7.43
C GLY A 213 4.28 -1.86 -8.35
N ASN A 214 3.84 -0.64 -8.63
CA ASN A 214 4.57 0.36 -9.40
C ASN A 214 4.66 1.66 -8.61
N VAL A 215 5.82 2.28 -8.61
CA VAL A 215 6.07 3.55 -7.91
C VAL A 215 6.69 4.52 -8.90
N VAL A 216 6.10 5.71 -9.03
CA VAL A 216 6.49 6.73 -10.00
C VAL A 216 6.74 8.05 -9.28
N ASP A 217 7.90 8.67 -9.53
CA ASP A 217 8.28 9.99 -8.99
C ASP A 217 8.01 10.12 -7.47
N THR A 218 8.29 9.07 -6.69
CA THR A 218 7.97 9.03 -5.26
C THR A 218 9.15 8.49 -4.41
N PRO A 219 9.59 9.20 -3.36
CA PRO A 219 10.61 8.68 -2.45
C PRO A 219 10.03 7.65 -1.48
N LEU A 220 10.72 6.53 -1.31
CA LEU A 220 10.39 5.48 -0.36
C LEU A 220 11.47 5.38 0.72
N SER A 221 11.05 5.16 1.96
CA SER A 221 12.00 4.93 3.05
C SER A 221 11.48 4.00 4.13
N LEU A 222 12.41 3.25 4.76
CA LEU A 222 12.09 2.31 5.83
C LEU A 222 11.01 1.30 5.40
N LEU A 223 11.30 0.56 4.32
CA LEU A 223 10.44 -0.51 3.84
C LEU A 223 10.88 -1.84 4.43
N GLU A 224 9.96 -2.57 5.03
CA GLU A 224 10.22 -3.87 5.62
C GLU A 224 9.17 -4.88 5.15
N ILE A 225 9.64 -6.01 4.63
CA ILE A 225 8.80 -7.18 4.37
C ILE A 225 9.40 -8.42 5.04
N THR A 226 8.61 -9.07 5.89
CA THR A 226 9.04 -10.23 6.68
C THR A 226 8.03 -11.37 6.61
N ASP A 227 8.53 -12.61 6.64
CA ASP A 227 7.73 -13.85 6.75
C ASP A 227 6.56 -13.94 5.77
N SER A 228 6.71 -13.32 4.60
CA SER A 228 5.63 -13.11 3.63
C SER A 228 5.81 -14.00 2.40
N SER A 229 4.86 -14.00 1.48
CA SER A 229 5.04 -14.70 0.21
C SER A 229 4.53 -13.93 -1.00
N VAL A 230 5.28 -13.97 -2.10
CA VAL A 230 4.90 -13.37 -3.39
C VAL A 230 4.90 -14.46 -4.46
N LYS A 231 3.72 -14.94 -4.85
CA LYS A 231 3.56 -16.05 -5.78
C LYS A 231 2.78 -15.65 -7.03
N ARG A 232 3.24 -16.14 -8.18
CA ARG A 232 2.59 -15.95 -9.49
C ARG A 232 2.38 -17.30 -10.18
N ASN A 233 1.15 -17.60 -10.58
CA ASN A 233 0.84 -18.92 -11.18
C ASN A 233 1.24 -19.03 -12.65
N ASN A 234 1.31 -17.91 -13.37
CA ASN A 234 1.80 -17.86 -14.75
C ASN A 234 2.75 -16.68 -14.90
N LEU A 235 4.02 -16.99 -15.05
CA LEU A 235 5.10 -16.03 -15.17
C LEU A 235 5.25 -15.69 -16.65
N GLY A 236 4.31 -14.88 -17.15
CA GLY A 236 4.37 -14.35 -18.51
C GLY A 236 5.73 -13.68 -18.80
N LYS A 237 6.11 -13.62 -20.08
CA LYS A 237 7.44 -13.19 -20.54
C LYS A 237 7.81 -11.73 -20.20
N SER A 238 6.91 -10.94 -19.61
CA SER A 238 7.07 -9.49 -19.45
C SER A 238 6.74 -8.96 -18.04
N GLY A 239 6.48 -9.83 -17.07
CA GLY A 239 6.22 -9.41 -15.68
C GLY A 239 7.44 -8.77 -15.00
N LYS A 240 7.19 -7.74 -14.19
CA LYS A 240 8.19 -7.00 -13.39
C LYS A 240 7.93 -7.27 -11.91
N ASN A 241 8.83 -8.00 -11.27
CA ASN A 241 8.61 -8.54 -9.94
C ASN A 241 9.70 -8.10 -8.97
N GLY A 242 9.30 -7.47 -7.87
CA GLY A 242 10.19 -7.11 -6.78
C GLY A 242 9.73 -7.72 -5.46
N LEU A 243 10.66 -8.08 -4.57
CA LEU A 243 10.26 -8.43 -3.20
C LEU A 243 9.87 -7.19 -2.40
N LEU A 244 10.44 -6.01 -2.68
CA LEU A 244 9.89 -4.73 -2.21
C LEU A 244 8.96 -4.10 -3.25
N VAL A 245 9.47 -3.80 -4.45
CA VAL A 245 8.71 -3.01 -5.45
C VAL A 245 8.73 -3.65 -6.84
N GLY A 246 7.58 -3.83 -7.49
CA GLY A 246 7.53 -4.40 -8.85
C GLY A 246 8.30 -3.56 -9.88
N GLN A 247 8.05 -2.24 -9.92
CA GLN A 247 8.83 -1.27 -10.66
C GLN A 247 9.00 0.04 -9.89
N LEU A 248 10.21 0.58 -9.92
CA LEU A 248 10.53 1.95 -9.55
C LEU A 248 10.72 2.78 -10.81
N ASP A 249 10.04 3.91 -10.94
CA ASP A 249 10.20 4.87 -12.03
C ASP A 249 10.53 6.22 -11.42
N LYS A 250 11.75 6.72 -11.67
CA LYS A 250 12.29 7.97 -11.11
C LYS A 250 12.07 8.08 -9.59
N SER A 251 12.17 6.96 -8.91
CA SER A 251 11.82 6.79 -7.50
C SER A 251 13.00 6.19 -6.74
N THR A 252 13.00 6.36 -5.42
CA THR A 252 14.13 5.99 -4.55
C THR A 252 13.68 5.02 -3.46
N ILE A 253 14.58 4.17 -2.98
CA ILE A 253 14.39 3.43 -1.72
C ILE A 253 15.59 3.72 -0.83
N ASN A 254 15.32 4.29 0.33
CA ASN A 254 16.30 4.46 1.40
C ASN A 254 15.90 3.58 2.60
N ASN A 255 16.75 2.61 2.95
CA ASN A 255 16.50 1.60 3.98
C ASN A 255 15.37 0.64 3.60
N GLY A 256 15.74 -0.50 3.03
CA GLY A 256 14.85 -1.61 2.71
C GLY A 256 15.29 -2.89 3.41
N SER A 257 14.35 -3.74 3.83
CA SER A 257 14.64 -5.05 4.41
C SER A 257 13.69 -6.12 3.88
N VAL A 258 14.25 -7.26 3.46
CA VAL A 258 13.52 -8.43 2.96
C VAL A 258 13.95 -9.65 3.74
N VAL A 259 13.06 -10.17 4.61
CA VAL A 259 13.36 -11.31 5.48
C VAL A 259 12.36 -12.44 5.26
N ASN A 260 12.84 -13.66 5.02
CA ASN A 260 12.02 -14.87 4.92
C ASN A 260 10.84 -14.76 3.92
N VAL A 261 11.07 -14.16 2.75
CA VAL A 261 10.01 -14.01 1.74
C VAL A 261 9.99 -15.20 0.80
N VAL A 262 8.92 -16.01 0.85
CA VAL A 262 8.76 -17.15 -0.05
C VAL A 262 8.23 -16.69 -1.41
N HIS A 263 8.95 -16.98 -2.49
CA HIS A 263 8.54 -16.56 -3.83
C HIS A 263 8.79 -17.64 -4.88
N ASN A 264 8.16 -17.50 -6.05
CA ASN A 264 8.40 -18.34 -7.22
C ASN A 264 8.78 -17.52 -8.45
N LEU A 265 9.34 -16.32 -8.23
CA LEU A 265 9.45 -15.29 -9.27
C LEU A 265 10.51 -15.60 -10.32
N VAL A 266 11.43 -16.53 -10.07
CA VAL A 266 12.54 -16.94 -10.95
C VAL A 266 12.14 -17.20 -12.39
N LEU A 267 10.91 -17.66 -12.64
CA LEU A 267 10.46 -17.97 -14.00
C LEU A 267 9.98 -16.73 -14.78
N GLY A 268 9.89 -15.56 -14.12
CA GLY A 268 9.60 -14.26 -14.75
C GLY A 268 10.83 -13.66 -15.42
N LYS A 269 10.64 -12.70 -16.34
CA LYS A 269 11.76 -12.08 -17.07
C LYS A 269 12.50 -11.02 -16.24
N TYR A 270 11.77 -10.19 -15.48
CA TYR A 270 12.35 -9.09 -14.72
C TYR A 270 12.06 -9.29 -13.24
N ASN A 271 13.04 -9.82 -12.51
CA ASN A 271 12.91 -10.09 -11.08
C ASN A 271 14.10 -9.50 -10.32
N GLY A 272 13.83 -8.90 -9.16
CA GLY A 272 14.87 -8.45 -8.26
C GLY A 272 14.39 -8.32 -6.83
N ILE A 273 15.31 -8.23 -5.89
CA ILE A 273 14.91 -8.25 -4.47
C ILE A 273 14.37 -6.87 -4.06
N ALA A 274 15.11 -5.79 -4.30
CA ALA A 274 14.57 -4.45 -4.08
C ALA A 274 13.52 -4.08 -5.13
N ALA A 275 13.83 -4.27 -6.42
CA ALA A 275 12.89 -3.97 -7.49
C ALA A 275 13.04 -4.87 -8.70
N GLY A 276 11.92 -5.15 -9.39
CA GLY A 276 11.94 -5.91 -10.64
C GLY A 276 12.51 -5.11 -11.81
N VAL A 277 12.16 -3.83 -11.91
CA VAL A 277 12.72 -2.87 -12.88
C VAL A 277 12.86 -1.50 -12.21
N ILE A 278 13.93 -0.79 -12.54
CA ILE A 278 14.19 0.59 -12.19
C ILE A 278 14.29 1.37 -13.49
N LEU A 279 13.39 2.32 -13.68
CA LEU A 279 13.41 3.26 -14.78
C LEU A 279 13.96 4.58 -14.26
N GLN A 280 15.00 5.07 -14.92
CA GLN A 280 15.71 6.28 -14.52
C GLN A 280 16.37 6.90 -15.75
N SER A 281 16.53 8.23 -15.76
CA SER A 281 17.19 8.92 -16.87
C SER A 281 18.66 8.58 -16.90
N GLU A 282 19.25 8.57 -18.10
CA GLU A 282 20.68 8.35 -18.26
C GLU A 282 21.46 9.50 -17.60
N GLY A 283 22.26 9.17 -16.59
CA GLY A 283 23.06 10.15 -15.83
C GLY A 283 22.54 10.48 -14.44
N ASP A 284 21.29 10.11 -14.10
CA ASP A 284 20.78 10.25 -12.73
C ASP A 284 21.39 9.15 -11.84
N GLU A 285 21.69 9.47 -10.58
CA GLU A 285 22.19 8.49 -9.61
C GLU A 285 21.11 7.47 -9.24
N ILE A 286 21.45 6.18 -9.29
CA ILE A 286 20.55 5.09 -8.89
C ILE A 286 20.40 5.10 -7.38
N VAL A 287 19.22 5.50 -6.89
CA VAL A 287 19.01 5.81 -5.47
C VAL A 287 18.42 4.62 -4.72
N LEU A 288 19.23 3.57 -4.56
CA LEU A 288 18.93 2.46 -3.67
C LEU A 288 20.00 2.44 -2.59
N ASP A 289 19.57 2.80 -1.40
CA ASP A 289 20.43 2.98 -0.24
C ASP A 289 20.03 2.02 0.88
N SER A 290 21.04 1.38 1.46
CA SER A 290 20.93 0.50 2.62
C SER A 290 19.82 -0.56 2.50
N ILE A 291 19.96 -1.46 1.51
CA ILE A 291 19.03 -2.58 1.33
C ILE A 291 19.61 -3.85 1.97
N SER A 292 18.84 -4.48 2.85
CA SER A 292 19.18 -5.72 3.54
C SER A 292 18.27 -6.86 3.10
N HIS A 293 18.79 -8.10 3.12
CA HIS A 293 17.96 -9.28 2.93
C HIS A 293 18.57 -10.55 3.52
N ASN A 294 17.75 -11.59 3.63
CA ASN A 294 18.21 -12.98 3.82
C ASN A 294 17.59 -13.97 2.81
N ASP A 295 17.07 -13.48 1.67
CA ASP A 295 16.47 -14.33 0.63
C ASP A 295 17.43 -15.44 0.18
N ILE A 296 16.94 -16.69 0.23
CA ILE A 296 17.72 -17.90 -0.07
C ILE A 296 17.91 -18.13 -1.57
N ASP A 297 17.15 -17.44 -2.43
CA ASP A 297 17.18 -17.62 -3.87
C ASP A 297 18.17 -16.65 -4.53
N SER A 298 19.37 -17.16 -4.79
CA SER A 298 20.43 -16.39 -5.44
C SER A 298 20.16 -16.05 -6.92
N THR A 299 19.07 -16.55 -7.51
CA THR A 299 18.74 -16.25 -8.92
C THR A 299 18.12 -14.86 -9.09
N LEU A 300 17.57 -14.28 -8.02
CA LEU A 300 17.09 -12.91 -8.05
C LEU A 300 18.28 -11.97 -8.20
N GLN A 301 18.22 -11.11 -9.22
CA GLN A 301 19.27 -10.12 -9.42
C GLN A 301 19.04 -8.90 -8.53
N TRP A 302 20.11 -8.46 -7.88
CA TRP A 302 20.15 -7.19 -7.18
C TRP A 302 20.21 -6.05 -8.19
N HIS A 303 19.11 -5.28 -8.22
CA HIS A 303 18.75 -4.10 -9.02
C HIS A 303 18.89 -4.18 -10.55
N TYR A 304 17.87 -3.67 -11.25
CA TYR A 304 17.78 -3.76 -12.71
C TYR A 304 17.36 -2.43 -13.35
N VAL A 305 18.29 -1.75 -14.02
CA VAL A 305 18.18 -0.39 -14.57
C VAL A 305 17.88 -0.45 -16.06
N ASN A 306 16.66 -0.09 -16.45
CA ASN A 306 16.10 -0.33 -17.79
C ASN A 306 16.08 -1.85 -18.13
N PRO A 307 15.17 -2.34 -18.99
CA PRO A 307 15.18 -3.72 -19.51
C PRO A 307 16.47 -4.22 -20.20
N ARG A 308 17.61 -3.54 -20.06
CA ARG A 308 18.87 -3.83 -20.75
C ARG A 308 20.11 -3.82 -19.84
N LYS A 309 20.05 -3.38 -18.58
CA LYS A 309 21.25 -3.29 -17.71
C LYS A 309 20.97 -3.71 -16.27
N THR A 310 21.76 -4.62 -15.74
CA THR A 310 21.74 -4.98 -14.31
C THR A 310 22.69 -4.05 -13.54
N TYR A 311 22.29 -3.59 -12.36
CA TYR A 311 23.09 -2.72 -11.49
C TYR A 311 23.24 -3.38 -10.12
N ARG A 312 24.46 -3.72 -9.71
CA ARG A 312 24.68 -4.25 -8.36
C ARG A 312 25.08 -3.10 -7.44
N THR A 313 24.34 -2.88 -6.35
CA THR A 313 24.70 -1.85 -5.36
C THR A 313 25.73 -2.41 -4.37
N ASN A 314 26.62 -1.54 -3.88
CA ASN A 314 27.49 -1.85 -2.74
C ASN A 314 26.77 -1.64 -1.40
N ASN A 315 25.57 -1.04 -1.40
CA ASN A 315 24.76 -0.77 -0.22
C ASN A 315 23.89 -1.96 0.17
N LEU A 316 24.37 -3.17 -0.12
CA LEU A 316 23.67 -4.42 0.12
C LEU A 316 24.32 -5.19 1.25
N TYR A 317 23.53 -5.52 2.27
CA TYR A 317 23.99 -6.33 3.39
C TYR A 317 23.17 -7.61 3.45
N LEU A 318 23.83 -8.74 3.26
CA LEU A 318 23.25 -10.05 3.57
C LEU A 318 23.18 -10.14 5.10
N ASP A 319 21.96 -10.10 5.64
CA ASP A 319 21.76 -10.20 7.07
C ASP A 319 21.56 -11.67 7.47
N LEU A 320 22.64 -12.26 7.99
CA LEU A 320 22.67 -13.63 8.49
C LEU A 320 22.27 -13.73 9.97
N SER A 321 21.94 -12.63 10.66
CA SER A 321 21.61 -12.70 12.08
C SER A 321 20.34 -13.51 12.38
N ASN A 322 19.53 -13.81 11.35
CA ASN A 322 18.36 -14.68 11.42
C ASN A 322 18.61 -16.13 10.94
N GLU A 323 19.85 -16.55 10.65
CA GLU A 323 20.17 -17.93 10.22
C GLU A 323 19.77 -19.01 11.25
N SER A 324 19.50 -18.65 12.51
CA SER A 324 19.03 -19.60 13.53
C SER A 324 17.61 -20.13 13.30
N THR A 325 16.85 -19.63 12.32
CA THR A 325 15.52 -20.14 11.95
C THR A 325 15.46 -20.82 10.58
N LEU A 326 16.58 -20.93 9.86
CA LEU A 326 16.61 -21.72 8.63
C LEU A 326 16.62 -23.21 8.99
N PRO A 327 15.76 -24.05 8.36
CA PRO A 327 15.89 -25.49 8.53
C PRO A 327 17.30 -25.91 8.06
N PRO A 328 17.98 -26.81 8.80
CA PRO A 328 19.35 -27.17 8.48
C PRO A 328 19.45 -27.67 7.03
N PRO A 329 20.55 -27.37 6.33
CA PRO A 329 20.72 -27.79 4.95
C PRO A 329 20.59 -29.31 4.86
N VAL A 330 19.58 -29.76 4.11
CA VAL A 330 19.39 -31.19 3.83
C VAL A 330 20.51 -31.59 2.89
N CYS A 331 21.60 -32.13 3.45
CA CYS A 331 22.62 -32.82 2.69
C CYS A 331 21.97 -34.02 2.01
N ARG A 332 21.78 -33.94 0.68
CA ARG A 332 21.49 -35.12 -0.13
C ARG A 332 22.83 -35.80 -0.40
N PHE A 333 23.05 -36.94 0.26
CA PHE A 333 24.04 -37.94 -0.15
C PHE A 333 23.50 -38.76 -1.33
#